data_AF-A0A8T4Q8L6-F1
#
_entry.id   AF-A0A8T4Q8L6-F1
#
_cell.length_a   1.000
_cell.length_b   1.000
_cell.length_c   1.000
_cell.angle_alpha   90.00
_cell.angle_beta   90.00
_cell.angle_gamma   90.00
#
_symmetry.space_group_name_H-M   'P 1'
#
loop_
_entity.id
_entity.type
_entity.pdbx_description
1 polymer ?
#
loop_
_entity_poly.entity_id
_entity_poly.type
_entity_poly.pdbx_seq_one_letter_code
_entity_poly.pdbx_strand_id
1 'polypeptide(L)'
;MVTIDEEYPEEVSKVENKEILQKDITPFFIDFIKKQLREIKEGKMEDMDIGDVFPLYAMAANKGYKFEKEMEEFIIKLGDYKLELHGKYATELNSIGDVEKEFNEVLKGLD
;
A
#
# COMPACT_ATOMS: atom_id res chain seq x y z
N MET A 1 5.13 11.13 14.90
CA MET A 1 4.91 9.89 14.14
C MET A 1 3.52 9.47 14.52
N VAL A 2 2.58 9.74 13.63
CA VAL A 2 1.20 9.26 13.74
C VAL A 2 1.24 7.80 13.32
N THR A 3 0.44 6.94 13.94
CA THR A 3 0.40 5.52 13.60
C THR A 3 -0.69 5.23 12.57
N ILE A 4 -0.57 4.12 11.81
CA ILE A 4 -1.55 3.73 10.78
C ILE A 4 -2.98 3.63 11.34
N ASP A 5 -3.15 3.28 12.61
CA ASP A 5 -4.43 3.19 13.32
C ASP A 5 -4.99 4.55 13.75
N GLU A 6 -4.15 5.58 13.87
CA GLU A 6 -4.59 6.95 14.08
C GLU A 6 -5.03 7.61 12.76
N GLU A 7 -4.37 7.29 11.64
CA GLU A 7 -4.70 7.85 10.31
C GLU A 7 -5.85 7.11 9.60
N TYR A 8 -5.87 5.77 9.71
CA TYR A 8 -6.83 4.90 9.03
C TYR A 8 -7.52 3.93 10.00
N PRO A 9 -8.20 4.44 11.05
CA PRO A 9 -8.79 3.59 12.08
C PRO A 9 -9.83 2.61 11.53
N GLU A 10 -10.57 3.00 10.49
CA GLU A 10 -11.59 2.13 9.87
C GLU A 10 -10.96 0.99 9.07
N GLU A 11 -9.95 1.29 8.25
CA GLU A 11 -9.21 0.30 7.47
C GLU A 11 -8.48 -0.69 8.38
N VAL A 12 -7.82 -0.19 9.44
CA VAL A 12 -7.17 -1.03 10.46
C VAL A 12 -8.18 -1.92 11.18
N SER A 13 -9.30 -1.36 11.65
CA SER A 13 -10.35 -2.13 12.35
C SER A 13 -10.88 -3.28 11.49
N LYS A 14 -11.15 -3.02 10.19
CA LYS A 14 -11.65 -4.04 9.26
C LYS A 14 -10.68 -5.21 9.10
N VAL A 15 -9.38 -4.92 8.98
CA VAL A 15 -8.32 -5.95 8.89
C VAL A 15 -8.15 -6.67 10.22
N GLU A 16 -8.10 -5.93 11.32
CA GLU A 16 -7.84 -6.46 12.66
C GLU A 16 -8.92 -7.45 13.11
N ASN A 17 -10.19 -7.11 12.85
CA ASN A 17 -11.37 -7.88 13.22
C ASN A 17 -11.75 -8.94 12.17
N LYS A 18 -10.97 -9.08 11.09
CA LYS A 18 -11.25 -9.98 9.95
C LYS A 18 -12.63 -9.78 9.32
N GLU A 19 -13.06 -8.52 9.20
CA GLU A 19 -14.34 -8.17 8.60
C GLU A 19 -14.31 -8.30 7.07
N ILE A 20 -13.11 -8.36 6.47
CA ILE A 20 -12.90 -8.52 5.03
C ILE A 20 -12.79 -10.02 4.70
N LEU A 21 -13.52 -10.50 3.70
CA LEU A 21 -13.35 -11.89 3.25
C LEU A 21 -12.03 -12.04 2.51
N GLN A 22 -11.43 -13.24 2.52
CA GLN A 22 -10.18 -13.52 1.81
C GLN A 22 -10.22 -13.16 0.31
N LYS A 23 -11.38 -13.33 -0.34
CA LYS A 23 -11.56 -12.97 -1.76
C LYS A 23 -11.61 -11.44 -2.00
N ASP A 24 -11.84 -10.66 -0.95
CA ASP A 24 -12.07 -9.22 -1.03
C ASP A 24 -10.88 -8.41 -0.48
N ILE A 25 -9.83 -9.07 0.03
CA ILE A 25 -8.67 -8.38 0.61
C ILE A 25 -7.84 -7.65 -0.46
N THR A 26 -7.60 -8.27 -1.61
CA THR A 26 -6.87 -7.62 -2.71
C THR A 26 -7.64 -6.44 -3.28
N PRO A 27 -8.96 -6.56 -3.61
CA PRO A 27 -9.79 -5.40 -3.95
C PRO A 27 -9.75 -4.28 -2.91
N PHE A 28 -9.79 -4.62 -1.61
CA PHE A 28 -9.69 -3.65 -0.54
C PHE A 28 -8.36 -2.86 -0.58
N PHE A 29 -7.23 -3.55 -0.76
CA PHE A 29 -5.92 -2.88 -0.89
C PHE A 29 -5.82 -2.04 -2.17
N ILE A 30 -6.37 -2.52 -3.29
CA ILE A 30 -6.44 -1.75 -4.53
C ILE A 30 -7.17 -0.42 -4.33
N ASP A 31 -8.33 -0.46 -3.68
CA ASP A 31 -9.12 0.74 -3.40
C ASP A 31 -8.42 1.67 -2.41
N PHE A 32 -7.75 1.10 -1.40
CA PHE A 32 -6.93 1.86 -0.47
C PHE A 32 -5.79 2.59 -1.19
N ILE A 33 -4.98 1.89 -1.99
CA ILE A 33 -3.89 2.50 -2.78
C ILE A 33 -4.41 3.61 -3.71
N LYS A 34 -5.55 3.39 -4.38
CA LYS A 34 -6.18 4.41 -5.24
C LYS A 34 -6.61 5.65 -4.45
N LYS A 35 -7.15 5.47 -3.24
CA LYS A 35 -7.52 6.58 -2.34
C LYS A 35 -6.29 7.39 -1.96
N GLN A 36 -5.21 6.73 -1.52
CA GLN A 36 -3.92 7.34 -1.16
C GLN A 36 -3.37 8.18 -2.32
N LEU A 37 -3.22 7.57 -3.51
CA LEU A 37 -2.73 8.26 -4.71
C LEU A 37 -3.54 9.50 -5.07
N ARG A 38 -4.87 9.43 -4.94
CA ARG A 38 -5.75 10.57 -5.18
C ARG A 38 -5.52 11.68 -4.15
N GLU A 39 -5.46 11.35 -2.86
CA GLU A 39 -5.30 12.33 -1.78
C GLU A 39 -3.94 13.04 -1.86
N ILE A 40 -2.88 12.32 -2.22
CA ILE A 40 -1.56 12.90 -2.51
C ILE A 40 -1.63 13.89 -3.68
N LYS A 41 -2.30 13.51 -4.78
CA LYS A 41 -2.47 14.40 -5.95
C LYS A 41 -3.32 15.64 -5.65
N GLU A 42 -4.26 15.53 -4.72
CA GLU A 42 -5.08 16.64 -4.25
C GLU A 42 -4.35 17.52 -3.21
N GLY A 43 -3.13 17.16 -2.80
CA GLY A 43 -2.35 17.87 -1.79
C GLY A 43 -2.91 17.73 -0.38
N LYS A 44 -3.74 16.72 -0.13
CA LYS A 44 -4.32 16.41 1.19
C LYS A 44 -3.42 15.55 2.07
N MET A 45 -2.37 15.00 1.46
CA MET A 45 -1.47 14.02 2.03
C MET A 45 -0.08 14.21 1.45
N GLU A 46 0.96 13.88 2.22
CA GLU A 46 2.33 13.98 1.75
C GLU A 46 2.66 12.81 0.82
N ASP A 47 3.53 13.08 -0.14
CA ASP A 47 4.00 12.07 -1.11
C ASP A 47 4.59 10.83 -0.41
N MET A 48 5.28 11.01 0.73
CA MET A 48 5.90 9.91 1.46
C MET A 48 4.89 8.96 2.12
N ASP A 49 3.66 9.42 2.39
CA ASP A 49 2.63 8.66 3.11
C ASP A 49 2.10 7.48 2.26
N ILE A 50 2.40 7.42 0.96
CA ILE A 50 2.08 6.26 0.13
C ILE A 50 2.73 4.96 0.66
N GLY A 51 3.83 5.07 1.43
CA GLY A 51 4.48 3.94 2.09
C GLY A 51 3.65 3.32 3.22
N ASP A 52 2.65 4.03 3.75
CA ASP A 52 1.80 3.56 4.85
C ASP A 52 0.85 2.41 4.45
N VAL A 53 0.76 2.11 3.16
CA VAL A 53 0.13 0.87 2.67
C VAL A 53 0.83 -0.37 3.24
N PHE A 54 2.16 -0.33 3.44
CA PHE A 54 2.92 -1.50 3.89
C PHE A 54 2.58 -1.94 5.34
N PRO A 55 2.55 -1.05 6.36
CA PRO A 55 2.10 -1.42 7.70
C PRO A 55 0.73 -2.10 7.75
N LEU A 56 -0.25 -1.62 6.97
CA LEU A 56 -1.58 -2.23 6.90
C LEU A 56 -1.52 -3.63 6.28
N TYR A 57 -0.72 -3.81 5.22
CA TYR A 57 -0.46 -5.13 4.62
C TYR A 57 0.21 -6.09 5.61
N ALA A 58 1.24 -5.64 6.32
CA ALA A 58 1.95 -6.47 7.30
C ALA A 58 0.99 -6.94 8.41
N MET A 59 0.06 -6.08 8.84
CA MET A 59 -1.01 -6.46 9.75
C MET A 59 -1.95 -7.51 9.13
N ALA A 60 -2.41 -7.30 7.89
CA ALA A 60 -3.28 -8.25 7.20
C ALA A 60 -2.62 -9.63 7.03
N ALA A 61 -1.36 -9.67 6.61
CA ALA A 61 -0.57 -10.88 6.50
C ALA A 61 -0.43 -11.60 7.86
N ASN A 62 -0.16 -10.85 8.94
CA ASN A 62 -0.12 -11.40 10.31
C ASN A 62 -1.47 -11.96 10.77
N LYS A 63 -2.59 -11.42 10.29
CA LYS A 63 -3.94 -11.97 10.54
C LYS A 63 -4.24 -13.19 9.66
N GLY A 64 -3.38 -13.54 8.71
CA GLY A 64 -3.49 -14.73 7.87
C GLY A 64 -4.18 -14.49 6.53
N TYR A 65 -4.34 -13.23 6.11
CA TYR A 65 -4.72 -12.93 4.74
C TYR A 65 -3.59 -13.31 3.79
N LYS A 66 -3.97 -13.86 2.63
CA LYS A 66 -3.05 -14.13 1.52
C LYS A 66 -3.26 -13.11 0.42
N PHE A 67 -2.19 -12.78 -0.29
CA PHE A 67 -2.21 -11.86 -1.42
C PHE A 67 -1.65 -12.56 -2.65
N GLU A 68 -2.06 -12.11 -3.83
CA GLU A 68 -1.40 -12.46 -5.07
C GLU A 68 0.02 -11.91 -5.04
N LYS A 69 0.97 -12.69 -5.59
CA LYS A 69 2.40 -12.41 -5.50
C LYS A 69 2.76 -11.02 -6.03
N GLU A 70 2.14 -10.61 -7.14
CA GLU A 70 2.40 -9.31 -7.78
C GLU A 70 1.96 -8.13 -6.89
N MET A 71 0.82 -8.27 -6.21
CA MET A 71 0.34 -7.27 -5.25
C MET A 71 1.23 -7.22 -4.01
N GLU A 72 1.64 -8.37 -3.49
CA GLU A 72 2.57 -8.46 -2.36
C GLU A 72 3.92 -7.79 -2.66
N GLU A 73 4.54 -8.13 -3.80
CA GLU A 73 5.82 -7.54 -4.21
C GLU A 73 5.72 -6.02 -4.39
N PHE A 74 4.61 -5.54 -4.93
CA PHE A 74 4.35 -4.11 -5.07
C PHE A 74 4.21 -3.40 -3.72
N ILE A 75 3.41 -3.95 -2.79
CA ILE A 75 3.23 -3.33 -1.47
C ILE A 75 4.53 -3.34 -0.66
N ILE A 76 5.37 -4.38 -0.79
CA ILE A 76 6.71 -4.39 -0.17
C ILE A 76 7.56 -3.24 -0.72
N LYS A 77 7.56 -3.01 -2.04
CA LYS A 77 8.29 -1.88 -2.64
C LYS A 77 7.74 -0.51 -2.19
N LEU A 78 6.44 -0.39 -1.92
CA LEU A 78 5.88 0.82 -1.31
C LEU A 78 6.44 1.07 0.09
N GLY A 79 6.66 0.02 0.89
CA GLY A 79 7.32 0.15 2.20
C GLY A 79 8.74 0.72 2.11
N ASP A 80 9.42 0.51 0.99
CA ASP A 80 10.75 1.04 0.68
C ASP A 80 10.70 2.31 -0.21
N TYR A 81 9.53 2.93 -0.36
CA TYR A 81 9.35 4.12 -1.21
C TYR A 81 10.26 5.26 -0.76
N LYS A 82 11.05 5.79 -1.71
CA LYS A 82 12.08 6.83 -1.46
C LYS A 82 13.10 6.49 -0.36
N LEU A 83 13.19 5.23 0.07
CA LEU A 83 14.21 4.81 1.01
C LEU A 83 15.58 4.86 0.32
N GLU A 84 16.49 5.70 0.83
CA GLU A 84 17.86 5.77 0.35
C GLU A 84 18.80 4.95 1.23
N LEU A 85 19.51 3.99 0.62
CA LEU A 85 20.53 3.18 1.25
C LEU A 85 21.87 3.41 0.54
N HIS A 86 22.87 3.91 1.28
CA HIS A 86 24.21 4.19 0.76
C HIS A 86 24.23 5.09 -0.50
N GLY A 87 23.34 6.08 -0.57
CA GLY A 87 23.27 7.03 -1.68
C GLY A 87 22.60 6.49 -2.95
N LYS A 88 21.84 5.39 -2.84
CA LYS A 88 20.98 4.85 -3.90
C LYS A 88 19.60 4.54 -3.32
N TYR A 89 18.56 4.74 -4.12
CA TYR A 89 17.21 4.30 -3.74
C TYR A 89 17.15 2.78 -3.65
N ALA A 90 16.44 2.28 -2.63
CA ALA A 90 16.23 0.86 -2.38
C ALA A 90 15.35 0.23 -3.46
N THR A 91 14.48 1.00 -4.10
CA THR A 91 13.60 0.58 -5.19
C THR A 91 13.61 1.59 -6.34
N GLU A 92 13.02 1.20 -7.46
CA GLU A 92 12.76 2.12 -8.58
C GLU A 92 11.55 3.05 -8.31
N LEU A 93 10.77 2.81 -7.26
CA LEU A 93 9.67 3.67 -6.83
C LEU A 93 10.23 4.87 -6.07
N ASN A 94 10.49 5.96 -6.80
CA ASN A 94 11.01 7.21 -6.24
C ASN A 94 10.12 8.44 -6.52
N SER A 95 9.02 8.25 -7.25
CA SER A 95 7.99 9.27 -7.47
C SER A 95 6.58 8.66 -7.51
N ILE A 96 5.56 9.47 -7.27
CA ILE A 96 4.15 9.04 -7.44
C ILE A 96 3.88 8.56 -8.87
N GLY A 97 4.54 9.14 -9.87
CA GLY A 97 4.40 8.68 -11.25
C GLY A 97 4.90 7.24 -11.45
N ASP A 98 6.00 6.87 -10.80
CA ASP A 98 6.51 5.48 -10.84
C ASP A 98 5.56 4.53 -10.11
N VAL A 99 5.04 4.96 -8.96
CA VAL A 99 4.04 4.19 -8.19
C VAL A 99 2.82 3.91 -9.04
N GLU A 100 2.27 4.92 -9.72
CA GLU A 100 1.11 4.73 -10.59
C GLU A 100 1.40 3.82 -11.77
N LYS A 101 2.58 3.96 -12.38
CA LYS A 101 2.98 3.12 -13.51
C LYS A 101 3.05 1.65 -13.08
N GLU A 102 3.77 1.36 -12.00
CA GLU A 102 3.93 0.00 -11.49
C GLU A 102 2.59 -0.58 -11.00
N PHE A 103 1.79 0.22 -10.28
CA PHE A 103 0.46 -0.19 -9.83
C PHE A 103 -0.43 -0.59 -11.02
N ASN A 104 -0.40 0.17 -12.12
CA ASN A 104 -1.16 -0.19 -13.32
C ASN A 104 -0.63 -1.45 -14.02
N GLU A 105 0.65 -1.79 -13.88
CA GLU A 105 1.21 -3.06 -14.37
C GLU A 105 0.73 -4.23 -13.50
N VAL A 106 0.73 -4.07 -12.18
CA VAL A 106 0.18 -5.05 -11.23
C VAL A 106 -1.29 -5.32 -11.53
N LEU A 107 -2.11 -4.28 -11.70
CA LEU A 107 -3.54 -4.44 -11.98
C LEU A 107 -3.82 -5.25 -13.25
N LYS A 108 -2.96 -5.15 -14.28
CA LYS A 108 -3.08 -5.94 -15.51
C LYS A 108 -2.70 -7.41 -15.33
N GLY A 109 -1.88 -7.72 -14.32
CA GLY A 109 -1.50 -9.09 -13.96
C GLY A 109 -2.57 -9.83 -13.17
N LEU A 110 -3.48 -9.09 -12.53
CA LEU A 110 -4.57 -9.62 -11.70
C LEU A 110 -5.86 -9.96 -12.48
N ASP A 111 -5.93 -9.64 -13.78
CA ASP A 111 -7.07 -9.91 -14.68
C ASP A 111 -7.11 -11.37 -15.21
#